data_AF-A0A0D0DPQ5-F1
#
_entry.id   AF-A0A0D0DPQ5-F1
#
_cell.length_a   1.000
_cell.length_b   1.000
_cell.length_c   1.000
_cell.angle_alpha   90.00
_cell.angle_beta   90.00
_cell.angle_gamma   90.00
#
_symmetry.space_group_name_H-M   'P 1'
#
loop_
_entity.id
_entity.type
_entity.pdbx_description
1 polymer ?
#
loop_
_entity_poly.entity_id
_entity_poly.type
_entity_poly.pdbx_seq_one_letter_code
_entity_poly.pdbx_strand_id
1 'polypeptide(L)'
;GIQCDILPKFHCELNFIKQCWGYAKQVYCCYPPSSKDADLEANVIKAPNIKIIIYQFATWSCHFMDAYYKGLNGKQVAWAVKKYHGHCPSRLNN
;
A
#
# COMPACT_ATOMS: atom_id res chain seq x y z
N GLY A 1 -5.00 24.40 -11.55
CA GLY A 1 -6.12 23.62 -11.00
C GLY A 1 -5.57 22.43 -10.25
N ILE A 2 -6.29 21.92 -9.24
CA ILE A 2 -5.89 20.72 -8.50
C ILE A 2 -6.46 19.50 -9.25
N GLN A 3 -5.61 18.53 -9.56
CA GLN A 3 -6.03 17.25 -10.16
C GLN A 3 -6.35 16.26 -9.03
N CYS A 4 -7.56 15.69 -9.05
CA CYS A 4 -8.04 14.75 -8.03
C CYS A 4 -8.28 13.39 -8.66
N ASP A 5 -7.56 12.37 -8.19
CA ASP A 5 -7.79 10.98 -8.59
C ASP A 5 -8.97 10.40 -7.81
N ILE A 6 -10.02 9.95 -8.53
CA ILE A 6 -11.19 9.33 -7.93
C ILE A 6 -10.92 7.83 -7.75
N LEU A 7 -10.83 7.39 -6.50
CA LEU A 7 -10.64 5.98 -6.17
C LEU A 7 -11.98 5.25 -6.05
N PRO A 8 -12.14 4.06 -6.66
CA PRO A 8 -13.34 3.25 -6.50
C PRO A 8 -13.62 2.90 -5.04
N LYS A 9 -14.90 2.98 -4.64
CA LYS A 9 -15.33 2.50 -3.31
C LYS A 9 -15.12 0.99 -3.24
N PHE A 10 -14.68 0.49 -2.07
CA PHE A 10 -14.39 -0.92 -1.77
C PHE A 10 -13.09 -1.52 -2.35
N HIS A 11 -12.25 -0.70 -2.99
CA HIS A 11 -10.93 -1.13 -3.47
C HIS A 11 -9.81 -0.48 -2.64
N CYS A 12 -9.61 -0.95 -1.40
CA CYS A 12 -8.60 -0.38 -0.51
C CYS A 12 -7.16 -0.62 -0.98
N GLU A 13 -6.94 -1.63 -1.82
CA GLU A 13 -5.70 -1.94 -2.53
C GLU A 13 -5.28 -0.86 -3.54
N LEU A 14 -6.20 0.02 -3.94
CA LEU A 14 -5.92 1.17 -4.81
C LEU A 14 -5.58 2.44 -4.01
N ASN A 15 -5.79 2.42 -2.69
CA ASN A 15 -5.47 3.54 -1.81
C ASN A 15 -4.19 3.21 -1.01
N PHE A 16 -3.04 3.59 -1.57
CA PHE A 16 -1.74 3.32 -0.93
C PHE A 16 -1.64 3.92 0.48
N ILE A 17 -2.32 5.04 0.77
CA ILE A 17 -2.33 5.66 2.11
C ILE A 17 -3.00 4.73 3.13
N LYS A 18 -4.13 4.11 2.76
CA LYS A 18 -4.80 3.11 3.62
C LYS A 18 -3.92 1.89 3.88
N GLN A 19 -3.17 1.44 2.89
CA GLN A 19 -2.24 0.32 3.04
C GLN A 19 -1.06 0.68 3.96
N CYS A 20 -0.48 1.87 3.77
CA CYS A 20 0.57 2.40 4.65
C CYS A 20 0.11 2.45 6.11
N TRP A 21 -1.10 2.98 6.34
CA TRP A 21 -1.67 3.07 7.68
C TRP A 21 -1.93 1.69 8.30
N GLY A 22 -2.48 0.75 7.52
CA GLY A 22 -2.69 -0.62 7.98
C GLY A 22 -1.39 -1.31 8.39
N TYR A 23 -0.34 -1.18 7.59
CA TYR A 23 0.98 -1.73 7.89
C TYR A 23 1.62 -1.07 9.12
N ALA A 24 1.59 0.27 9.19
CA ALA A 24 2.11 1.01 10.33
C ALA A 24 1.42 0.59 11.63
N LYS A 25 0.09 0.43 11.61
CA LYS A 25 -0.68 -0.06 12.76
C LYS A 25 -0.32 -1.50 13.14
N GLN A 26 -0.13 -2.38 12.16
CA GLN A 26 0.32 -3.75 12.42
C GLN A 26 1.69 -3.77 13.12
N VAL A 27 2.64 -2.97 12.64
CA VAL A 27 3.98 -2.92 13.25
C VAL A 27 3.91 -2.28 14.64
N TYR A 28 3.11 -1.24 14.81
CA TYR A 28 2.83 -0.64 16.11
C TYR A 28 2.26 -1.66 17.12
N CYS A 29 1.35 -2.55 16.69
CA CYS A 29 0.81 -3.61 17.56
C CYS A 29 1.85 -4.65 18.02
N CYS A 30 3.04 -4.70 17.42
CA CYS A 30 4.13 -5.54 17.89
C CYS A 30 4.93 -4.92 19.05
N TYR A 31 4.71 -3.65 19.37
CA TYR A 31 5.34 -2.99 20.51
C TYR A 31 4.57 -3.26 21.81
N PRO A 32 5.25 -3.21 22.98
CA PRO A 32 4.59 -3.41 24.26
C PRO A 32 3.49 -2.36 24.47
N PRO A 33 2.32 -2.75 25.02
CA PRO A 33 1.28 -1.80 25.39
C PRO A 33 1.78 -0.90 26.52
N SER A 34 1.46 0.39 26.43
CA SER A 34 1.70 1.38 27.50
C SER A 34 0.47 2.25 27.68
N SER A 35 0.32 2.82 28.88
CA SER A 35 -0.71 3.82 29.20
C SER A 35 -0.16 5.26 29.20
N LYS A 36 1.15 5.44 28.93
CA LYS A 36 1.80 6.76 28.93
C LYS A 36 1.99 7.25 27.50
N ASP A 37 1.56 8.48 27.22
CA ASP A 37 1.65 9.08 25.89
C ASP A 37 3.08 9.11 25.33
N ALA A 38 4.08 9.38 26.17
CA ALA A 38 5.49 9.40 25.78
C ALA A 38 5.97 8.05 25.23
N ASP A 39 5.51 6.93 25.79
CA ASP A 39 5.87 5.59 25.32
C ASP A 39 5.16 5.27 24.00
N LEU A 40 3.90 5.73 23.83
CA LEU A 40 3.14 5.57 22.60
C LEU A 40 3.79 6.35 21.45
N GLU A 41 4.19 7.59 21.70
CA GLU A 41 4.87 8.45 20.73
C GLU A 41 6.23 7.86 20.32
N ALA A 42 7.01 7.38 21.29
CA ALA A 42 8.28 6.71 21.03
C ALA A 42 8.09 5.42 20.20
N ASN A 43 7.02 4.65 20.45
CA ASN A 43 6.70 3.45 19.67
C ASN A 43 6.30 3.79 18.22
N VAL A 44 5.56 4.88 17.99
CA VAL A 44 5.21 5.36 16.65
C VAL A 44 6.45 5.86 15.89
N ILE A 45 7.35 6.58 16.56
CA ILE A 45 8.60 7.08 15.95
C ILE A 45 9.57 5.93 15.64
N LYS A 46 9.63 4.91 16.52
CA LYS A 46 10.41 3.69 16.28
C LYS A 46 9.83 2.81 15.18
N ALA A 47 8.53 2.96 14.88
CA ALA A 47 7.87 2.22 13.83
C ALA A 47 8.51 2.49 12.46
N PRO A 48 8.26 1.64 11.44
CA PRO A 48 9.17 1.45 10.34
C PRO A 48 9.20 2.66 9.39
N ASN A 49 10.29 2.75 8.63
CA ASN A 49 10.65 3.91 7.81
C ASN A 49 9.59 4.23 6.74
N ILE A 50 8.66 5.14 7.08
CA ILE A 50 7.46 5.49 6.33
C ILE A 50 7.76 5.79 4.86
N LYS A 51 8.91 6.40 4.57
CA LYS A 51 9.32 6.74 3.20
C LYS A 51 9.39 5.51 2.29
N ILE A 52 10.07 4.45 2.71
CA ILE A 52 10.24 3.23 1.89
C ILE A 52 8.88 2.56 1.66
N ILE A 53 8.06 2.54 2.70
CA ILE A 53 6.74 1.93 2.71
C ILE A 53 5.78 2.63 1.73
N ILE A 54 5.79 3.96 1.68
CA ILE A 54 4.95 4.73 0.75
C ILE A 54 5.27 4.38 -0.70
N TYR A 55 6.55 4.34 -1.09
CA TYR A 55 6.93 4.02 -2.47
C TYR A 55 6.56 2.59 -2.87
N GLN A 56 6.72 1.63 -1.95
CA GLN A 56 6.32 0.24 -2.18
C GLN A 56 4.81 0.13 -2.39
N PHE A 57 4.00 0.74 -1.53
CA PHE A 57 2.53 0.69 -1.65
C PHE A 57 1.99 1.51 -2.82
N ALA A 58 2.64 2.61 -3.20
CA ALA A 58 2.30 3.36 -4.41
C ALA A 58 2.53 2.50 -5.66
N THR A 59 3.69 1.83 -5.75
CA THR A 59 4.00 0.90 -6.84
C THR A 59 3.00 -0.26 -6.89
N TRP A 60 2.66 -0.81 -5.73
CA TRP A 60 1.66 -1.88 -5.62
C TRP A 60 0.27 -1.43 -6.13
N SER A 61 -0.17 -0.24 -5.72
CA SER A 61 -1.45 0.33 -6.16
C SER A 61 -1.48 0.54 -7.68
N CYS A 62 -0.38 1.00 -8.27
CA CYS A 62 -0.24 1.14 -9.72
C CYS A 62 -0.38 -0.21 -10.45
N HIS A 63 0.24 -1.27 -9.95
CA HIS A 63 0.08 -2.60 -10.55
C HIS A 63 -1.35 -3.12 -10.43
N PHE A 64 -2.03 -2.84 -9.31
CA PHE A 64 -3.44 -3.17 -9.20
C PHE A 64 -4.28 -2.41 -10.22
N MET A 65 -4.05 -1.11 -10.41
CA MET A 65 -4.75 -0.32 -11.43
C MET A 65 -4.53 -0.87 -12.84
N ASP A 66 -3.29 -1.19 -13.21
CA ASP A 66 -2.96 -1.75 -14.53
C ASP A 66 -3.65 -3.11 -14.75
N ALA A 67 -3.69 -3.96 -13.72
CA ALA A 67 -4.34 -5.25 -13.83
C ALA A 67 -5.87 -5.14 -13.90
N TYR A 68 -6.48 -4.22 -13.16
CA TYR A 68 -7.91 -3.90 -13.30
C TYR A 68 -8.23 -3.33 -14.68
N TYR A 69 -7.37 -2.47 -15.23
CA TYR A 69 -7.50 -1.96 -16.59
C TYR A 69 -7.48 -3.10 -17.63
N LYS A 70 -6.71 -4.16 -17.37
CA LYS A 70 -6.68 -5.38 -18.17
C LYS A 70 -7.82 -6.36 -17.89
N GLY A 71 -8.77 -6.02 -17.01
CA GLY A 71 -9.95 -6.85 -16.70
C GLY A 71 -9.71 -8.01 -15.73
N LEU A 72 -8.60 -8.01 -15.00
CA LEU A 72 -8.28 -9.06 -14.03
C LEU A 72 -9.05 -8.86 -12.72
N ASN A 73 -9.49 -9.96 -12.11
CA ASN A 73 -10.18 -9.93 -10.82
C ASN A 73 -9.18 -9.74 -9.66
N GLY A 74 -9.56 -9.09 -8.57
CA GLY A 74 -8.66 -8.73 -7.46
C GLY A 74 -7.83 -9.89 -6.89
N LYS A 75 -8.38 -11.12 -6.86
CA LYS A 75 -7.63 -12.32 -6.45
C LYS A 75 -6.53 -12.71 -7.45
N GLN A 76 -6.81 -12.59 -8.75
CA GLN A 76 -5.83 -12.85 -9.81
C GLN A 76 -4.74 -11.77 -9.79
N VAL A 77 -5.13 -10.53 -9.56
CA VAL A 77 -4.18 -9.41 -9.44
C VAL A 77 -3.26 -9.59 -8.24
N ALA A 78 -3.80 -9.90 -7.06
CA ALA A 78 -2.99 -10.15 -5.87
C ALA A 78 -1.98 -11.29 -6.10
N TRP A 79 -2.38 -12.35 -6.79
CA TRP A 79 -1.48 -13.43 -7.20
C TRP A 79 -0.42 -12.94 -8.19
N ALA A 80 -0.80 -12.19 -9.22
CA ALA A 80 0.09 -11.71 -10.26
C ALA A 80 1.14 -10.73 -9.70
N VAL A 81 0.72 -9.77 -8.85
CA VAL A 81 1.66 -8.86 -8.20
C VAL A 81 2.62 -9.63 -7.30
N LYS A 82 2.11 -10.61 -6.54
CA LYS A 82 2.96 -11.49 -5.72
C LYS A 82 3.96 -12.29 -6.56
N LYS A 83 3.56 -12.72 -7.75
CA LYS A 83 4.35 -13.54 -8.66
C LYS A 83 5.42 -12.75 -9.42
N TYR A 84 5.15 -11.48 -9.77
CA TYR A 84 5.97 -10.66 -10.64
C TYR A 84 6.63 -9.45 -9.96
N HIS A 85 6.86 -9.48 -8.62
CA HIS A 85 7.39 -8.38 -7.79
C HIS A 85 8.71 -7.70 -8.22
N GLY A 86 9.34 -8.10 -9.32
CA GLY A 86 10.53 -7.45 -9.91
C GLY A 86 10.50 -7.31 -11.43
N HIS A 87 9.43 -7.73 -12.11
CA HIS A 87 9.31 -7.67 -13.55
C HIS A 87 8.12 -6.77 -13.87
N CYS A 88 8.36 -5.47 -14.08
CA CYS A 88 7.40 -4.66 -14.81
C CYS A 88 7.32 -5.23 -16.23
N PRO A 89 6.19 -5.81 -16.67
CA PRO A 89 5.97 -5.96 -18.10
C PRO A 89 5.77 -4.52 -18.59
N SER A 90 6.82 -3.98 -19.19
CA SER A 90 6.81 -2.69 -19.84
C SER A 90 5.55 -2.53 -20.68
N ARG A 91 4.96 -1.33 -20.62
CA ARG A 91 4.01 -0.82 -21.61
C ARG A 91 4.51 -1.16 -23.01
N LEU A 92 3.94 -2.18 -23.64
CA LEU A 92 4.01 -2.39 -25.06
C LEU A 92 2.59 -2.74 -25.52
N ASN A 93 2.09 -1.89 -26.42
CA ASN A 93 0.87 -1.99 -27.24
C ASN A 93 -0.42 -1.71 -26.45
N ASN A 94 -1.15 -0.61 -26.70
CA ASN A 94 -1.55 -0.01 -27.98
C ASN A 94 -1.53 1.52 -27.94
#